data_AF-A0A1V0DK98-F1
#
_entry.id   AF-A0A1V0DK98-F1
#
_cell.length_a   1.000
_cell.length_b   1.000
_cell.length_c   1.000
_cell.angle_alpha   90.00
_cell.angle_beta   90.00
_cell.angle_gamma   90.00
#
_symmetry.space_group_name_H-M   'P 1'
#
loop_
_entity.id
_entity.type
_entity.pdbx_description
1 polymer ?
#
loop_
_entity_poly.entity_id
_entity_poly.type
_entity_poly.pdbx_seq_one_letter_code
_entity_poly.pdbx_strand_id
1 'polypeptide(L)' 'AGMSYFHETIWKGVPKFLRRVDTALKNIGINERVPYNAPLIQFSSWMGGDRDGNPRVTPEVTRDVCL' A
#
# COMPACT_ATOMS: atom_id res chain seq x y z
N ALA A 1 14.17 -7.15 2.02
CA ALA A 1 13.28 -8.33 1.89
C ALA A 1 11.81 -7.93 1.89
N GLY A 2 11.25 -7.37 2.97
CA GLY A 2 9.79 -7.14 3.06
C GLY A 2 9.17 -6.22 1.98
N MET A 3 9.92 -5.27 1.43
CA MET A 3 9.42 -4.37 0.38
C MET A 3 9.41 -4.97 -1.03
N SER A 4 9.98 -6.17 -1.26
CA SER A 4 10.14 -6.73 -2.61
C SER A 4 8.80 -6.94 -3.33
N TYR A 5 7.76 -7.34 -2.60
CA TYR A 5 6.43 -7.60 -3.15
C TYR A 5 5.76 -6.34 -3.73
N PHE A 6 6.12 -5.15 -3.23
CA PHE A 6 5.65 -3.90 -3.84
C PHE A 6 6.14 -3.77 -5.27
N HIS A 7 7.43 -4.01 -5.47
CA HIS A 7 8.04 -3.93 -6.78
C HIS A 7 7.56 -5.05 -7.72
N GLU A 8 7.45 -6.28 -7.21
CA GLU A 8 7.10 -7.44 -8.04
C GLU A 8 5.62 -7.46 -8.46
N THR A 9 4.70 -7.14 -7.54
CA THR A 9 3.27 -7.41 -7.76
C THR A 9 2.34 -6.26 -7.36
N ILE A 10 2.48 -5.70 -6.15
CA ILE A 10 1.46 -4.79 -5.59
C ILE A 10 1.38 -3.50 -6.41
N TRP A 11 2.52 -2.93 -6.83
CA TRP A 11 2.56 -1.69 -7.62
C TRP A 11 1.72 -1.75 -8.90
N LYS A 12 1.76 -2.89 -9.60
CA LYS A 12 0.96 -3.13 -10.81
C LYS A 12 -0.44 -3.67 -10.48
N GLY A 13 -0.58 -4.38 -9.37
CA GLY A 13 -1.80 -5.04 -8.93
C GLY A 13 -2.88 -4.06 -8.46
N VAL A 14 -2.52 -3.06 -7.66
CA VAL A 14 -3.50 -2.11 -7.10
C VAL A 14 -4.24 -1.33 -8.21
N PRO A 15 -3.57 -0.70 -9.20
CA PRO A 15 -4.28 -0.05 -10.30
C PRO A 15 -5.13 -1.02 -11.14
N LYS A 16 -4.71 -2.28 -11.26
CA LYS A 16 -5.50 -3.33 -11.96
C LYS A 16 -6.79 -3.64 -11.21
N PHE A 17 -6.74 -3.70 -9.88
CA PHE A 17 -7.92 -3.87 -9.05
C PHE A 17 -8.84 -2.64 -9.10
N LEU A 18 -8.31 -1.42 -8.99
CA LEU A 18 -9.12 -0.20 -9.08
C LEU A 18 -9.86 -0.08 -10.43
N ARG A 19 -9.22 -0.49 -11.54
CA ARG A 19 -9.91 -0.61 -12.84
C ARG A 19 -11.07 -1.62 -12.83
N ARG A 20 -10.96 -2.70 -12.04
CA ARG A 20 -12.07 -3.66 -11.86
C ARG A 20 -13.22 -3.03 -11.10
N VAL A 21 -12.92 -2.18 -10.10
CA VAL A 21 -13.94 -1.41 -9.37
C VAL A 21 -14.69 -0.48 -10.33
N ASP A 22 -13.98 0.25 -11.20
CA ASP A 22 -14.62 1.07 -12.24
C ASP A 22 -15.56 0.25 -13.14
N THR A 23 -15.14 -0.95 -13.57
CA THR A 23 -16.02 -1.84 -14.36
C THR A 23 -17.26 -2.27 -13.57
N ALA A 24 -17.10 -2.59 -12.28
CA ALA A 24 -18.21 -3.00 -11.43
C ALA A 24 -19.21 -1.85 -11.19
N LEU A 25 -18.72 -0.62 -10.98
CA LEU A 25 -19.54 0.59 -10.87
C LEU A 25 -20.37 0.82 -12.14
N LYS A 26 -19.74 0.68 -13.31
CA LYS A 26 -20.42 0.79 -14.60
C LYS A 26 -21.56 -0.22 -14.76
N ASN A 27 -21.37 -1.44 -14.28
CA ASN A 27 -22.39 -2.50 -14.38
C ASN A 27 -23.61 -2.25 -13.49
N ILE A 28 -23.51 -1.39 -12.48
CA ILE A 28 -24.64 -0.99 -11.62
C ILE A 28 -25.20 0.40 -11.97
N GLY A 29 -24.82 0.96 -13.12
CA GLY A 29 -25.34 2.23 -13.64
C GLY A 29 -24.57 3.49 -13.23
N ILE A 30 -23.43 3.36 -12.55
CA ILE A 30 -22.55 4.49 -12.20
C ILE A 30 -21.53 4.66 -13.33
N ASN A 31 -21.58 5.79 -14.05
CA ASN A 31 -20.72 6.03 -15.22
C ASN A 31 -19.38 6.70 -14.86
N GLU A 32 -19.26 7.20 -13.64
CA GLU A 32 -18.06 7.77 -13.08
C GLU A 32 -17.06 6.68 -12.67
N ARG A 33 -15.76 7.00 -12.77
CA ARG A 33 -14.69 6.19 -12.19
C ARG A 33 -14.48 6.56 -10.73
N VAL A 34 -13.85 5.66 -9.98
CA VAL A 34 -13.32 6.03 -8.66
C VAL A 34 -12.36 7.22 -8.83
N PRO A 35 -12.50 8.31 -8.05
CA PRO A 35 -11.55 9.41 -8.10
C PRO A 35 -10.13 8.91 -7.89
N TYR A 36 -9.21 9.26 -8.79
CA TYR A 36 -7.83 8.75 -8.76
C TYR A 36 -7.04 9.17 -7.52
N ASN A 37 -7.50 10.20 -6.82
CA ASN A 37 -6.93 10.72 -5.58
C ASN A 37 -7.58 10.14 -4.30
N ALA A 38 -8.58 9.26 -4.43
CA ALA A 38 -9.22 8.63 -3.28
C ALA A 38 -8.30 7.52 -2.71
N PRO A 39 -7.93 7.56 -1.42
CA PRO A 39 -7.01 6.60 -0.82
C PRO A 39 -7.71 5.28 -0.42
N LEU A 40 -8.32 4.58 -1.38
CA LEU A 40 -9.12 3.35 -1.11
C LEU A 40 -8.30 2.21 -0.50
N ILE A 41 -7.02 2.12 -0.84
CA ILE A 41 -6.11 1.10 -0.32
C ILE A 41 -4.81 1.79 0.07
N GLN A 42 -4.40 1.59 1.32
CA GLN A 42 -3.15 2.09 1.86
C GLN A 42 -2.39 0.97 2.54
N PHE A 43 -1.07 1.12 2.63
CA PHE A 43 -0.19 0.14 3.25
C PHE A 43 0.64 0.82 4.32
N SER A 44 0.91 0.07 5.39
CA SER A 44 1.78 0.46 6.49
C SER A 44 2.79 -0.66 6.75
N SER A 45 3.86 -0.34 7.45
CA SER A 45 4.89 -1.29 7.83
C SER A 45 5.24 -1.13 9.30
N TRP A 46 5.47 -2.26 9.98
CA TRP A 46 6.08 -2.29 11.32
C TRP A 46 7.59 -2.51 11.27
N MET A 47 8.14 -2.92 10.13
CA MET A 47 9.56 -3.25 9.99
C MET A 47 10.42 -2.01 10.27
N GLY A 48 11.28 -2.10 11.28
CA GLY A 48 12.14 -1.01 11.75
C GLY A 48 11.43 0.06 12.59
N GLY A 49 10.12 -0.06 12.83
CA GLY A 49 9.35 0.82 13.70
C GLY A 49 8.98 0.17 15.04
N ASP A 50 8.47 -1.06 15.00
CA ASP A 50 8.08 -1.80 16.19
C ASP A 50 9.30 -2.19 17.04
N ARG A 51 9.33 -1.66 18.27
CA ARG A 51 10.44 -1.77 19.22
C ARG A 51 10.04 -2.40 20.54
N ASP A 52 8.78 -2.85 20.66
CA ASP A 52 8.32 -3.50 21.88
C ASP A 52 9.08 -4.81 22.12
N GLY A 53 9.68 -4.94 23.29
CA GLY A 53 10.52 -6.09 23.66
C GLY A 53 11.74 -6.33 22.76
N ASN A 54 12.13 -5.40 21.87
CA ASN A 54 13.20 -5.61 20.91
C ASN A 54 14.24 -4.47 20.89
N PRO A 55 15.34 -4.58 21.66
CA PRO A 55 16.36 -3.53 21.76
C PRO A 55 17.17 -3.34 20.47
N ARG A 56 17.00 -4.20 19.46
CA ARG A 56 17.69 -4.06 18.15
C ARG A 56 17.07 -3.00 17.25
N VAL A 57 15.87 -2.51 17.56
CA VAL A 57 15.21 -1.44 16.80
C VAL A 57 15.54 -0.10 17.44
N THR A 58 16.71 0.44 17.10
CA THR A 58 17.21 1.73 17.62
C THR A 58 16.60 2.91 16.85
N PRO A 59 16.73 4.15 17.35
CA PRO A 59 16.32 5.35 16.61
C PRO A 59 16.97 5.45 15.22
N GLU A 60 18.25 5.07 15.09
CA GLU A 60 18.98 5.02 13.82
C GLU A 60 18.34 4.00 12.87
N VAL A 61 18.00 2.81 13.35
CA VAL A 61 17.29 1.79 12.54
C VAL A 61 15.95 2.33 12.02
N THR A 62 15.17 3.00 12.88
CA THR A 62 13.90 3.62 12.46
C THR A 62 14.13 4.72 11.42
N ARG A 63 15.18 5.52 11.55
CA ARG A 63 15.54 6.54 10.56
C ARG A 63 15.93 5.89 9.22
N ASP A 64 16.76 4.85 9.25
CA ASP A 64 17.29 4.21 8.06
C ASP A 64 16.21 3.55 7.21
N VAL A 65 15.15 2.98 7.81
CA VAL A 65 14.05 2.37 7.05
C VAL A 65 13.04 3.38 6.48
N CYS A 66 13.13 4.65 6.89
CA CYS A 66 12.30 5.74 6.36
C CYS A 66 12.94 6.50 5.19
N LEU A 67 14.26 6.38 5.01
CA LEU A 67 15.05 7.04 3.96
C LEU A 67 15.20 6.16 2.72
#